data_AF-A0A933U668-F1
#
_entry.id   AF-A0A933U668-F1
#
_cell.length_a   1.000
_cell.length_b   1.000
_cell.length_c   1.000
_cell.angle_alpha   90.00
_cell.angle_beta   90.00
_cell.angle_gamma   90.00
#
_symmetry.space_group_name_H-M   'P 1'
#
loop_
_entity.id
_entity.type
_entity.pdbx_description
1 polymer ?
#
loop_
_entity_poly.entity_id
_entity_poly.type
_entity_poly.pdbx_seq_one_letter_code
_entity_poly.pdbx_strand_id
1 'polypeptide(L)'
;MKNVISTRDIEDLLRTGGDIHSLPAEAILTPSARDMLRDLELNPQKNKPAAPPKSAPISGEKLQPPAQPLTSKSKKAELEAFFSGPYCQDLKLQVCDIGRRLWSRAYVDGNGGNIAIRVGEDLALCTPTLVSKGFMKPDDMCLVDFEGNQLIGAKKRTSEILMHLQMMKRQPKDVASVHCHPPYATAFAVAGVTPPTCMIPEYEVFASVAIAPYRTPGSPEMGQLVADLVDKHNTILMANHGVVTWSHNNVEEAYWRMEIIEAYCRTLTVAAQLGQPMKTFTPGQLKDLLNIKQSLGFVDPRYGLKECELCDNDEWRPGVQCAVSAKTADEVALDSEAEQVVQAITDQILAQVKQG
;
A
#
# COMPACT_ATOMS: atom_id res chain seq x y z
N MET A 1 -43.95 -33.54 -2.13
CA MET A 1 -42.55 -33.49 -2.59
C MET A 1 -41.69 -34.06 -1.47
N LYS A 2 -40.78 -34.99 -1.75
CA LYS A 2 -39.86 -35.49 -0.70
C LYS A 2 -38.88 -34.36 -0.35
N ASN A 3 -38.74 -34.05 0.93
CA ASN A 3 -37.88 -32.97 1.40
C ASN A 3 -36.41 -33.42 1.21
N VAL A 4 -35.67 -32.72 0.33
CA VAL A 4 -34.26 -33.02 0.06
C VAL A 4 -33.41 -32.09 0.91
N ILE A 5 -32.52 -32.65 1.72
CA ILE A 5 -31.66 -31.90 2.64
C ILE A 5 -30.24 -31.89 2.08
N SER A 6 -29.72 -30.67 1.88
CA SER A 6 -28.37 -30.40 1.42
C SER A 6 -27.42 -30.12 2.59
N THR A 7 -26.12 -30.06 2.31
CA THR A 7 -25.09 -29.66 3.28
C THR A 7 -25.36 -28.29 3.88
N ARG A 8 -25.87 -27.36 3.07
CA ARG A 8 -26.20 -25.99 3.49
C ARG A 8 -27.33 -25.96 4.52
N ASP A 9 -28.32 -26.84 4.38
CA ASP A 9 -29.43 -26.94 5.33
C ASP A 9 -28.97 -27.44 6.70
N ILE A 10 -27.97 -28.34 6.72
CA ILE A 10 -27.34 -28.83 7.96
C ILE A 10 -26.47 -27.73 8.60
N GLU A 11 -25.70 -26.99 7.81
CA GLU A 11 -24.93 -25.84 8.29
C GLU A 11 -25.83 -24.76 8.89
N ASP A 12 -26.96 -24.46 8.24
CA ASP A 12 -27.93 -23.48 8.72
C ASP A 12 -28.63 -23.94 10.02
N LEU A 13 -28.94 -25.24 10.14
CA LEU A 13 -29.45 -25.84 11.36
C LEU A 13 -28.45 -25.68 12.52
N LEU A 14 -27.17 -26.02 12.30
CA LEU A 14 -26.13 -25.89 13.32
C LEU A 14 -25.87 -24.44 13.71
N ARG A 15 -25.88 -23.53 12.72
CA ARG A 15 -25.68 -22.08 12.91
C ARG A 15 -26.78 -21.45 13.76
N THR A 16 -28.00 -21.96 13.64
CA THR A 16 -29.16 -21.50 14.44
C THR A 16 -29.29 -22.23 15.78
N GLY A 17 -28.34 -23.12 16.11
CA GLY A 17 -28.32 -23.86 17.38
C GLY A 17 -29.24 -25.09 17.40
N GLY A 18 -29.71 -25.54 16.23
CA GLY A 18 -30.48 -26.76 16.07
C GLY A 18 -29.63 -28.03 16.17
N ASP A 19 -30.27 -29.14 16.56
CA ASP A 19 -29.65 -30.44 16.71
C ASP A 19 -29.77 -31.24 15.41
N ILE A 20 -28.69 -31.89 14.96
CA ILE A 20 -28.69 -32.78 13.79
C ILE A 20 -29.66 -33.96 13.93
N HIS A 21 -29.99 -34.35 15.16
CA HIS A 21 -30.99 -35.40 15.42
C HIS A 21 -32.44 -34.92 15.24
N SER A 22 -32.66 -33.62 15.04
CA SER A 22 -33.99 -33.05 14.74
C SER A 22 -34.39 -33.17 13.26
N LEU A 23 -33.51 -33.70 12.41
CA LEU A 23 -33.80 -33.90 11.00
C LEU A 23 -34.88 -34.98 10.79
N PRO A 24 -35.84 -34.78 9.86
CA PRO A 24 -36.90 -35.76 9.59
C PRO A 24 -36.31 -37.10 9.13
N ALA A 25 -36.77 -38.21 9.73
CA ALA A 25 -36.26 -39.55 9.43
C ALA A 25 -36.47 -39.97 7.96
N GLU A 26 -37.53 -39.48 7.32
CA GLU A 26 -37.86 -39.72 5.91
C GLU A 26 -37.24 -38.73 4.90
N ALA A 27 -36.36 -37.83 5.34
CA ALA A 27 -35.73 -36.86 4.45
C ALA A 27 -34.71 -37.52 3.49
N ILE A 28 -34.66 -37.05 2.25
CA ILE A 28 -33.62 -37.48 1.30
C ILE A 28 -32.40 -36.60 1.51
N LEU A 29 -31.33 -37.18 2.06
CA LEU A 29 -30.05 -36.50 2.20
C LEU A 29 -29.28 -36.55 0.88
N THR A 30 -28.68 -35.43 0.47
CA THR A 30 -27.65 -35.46 -0.60
C THR A 30 -26.43 -36.28 -0.13
N PRO A 31 -25.62 -36.84 -1.04
CA PRO A 31 -24.42 -37.59 -0.65
C PRO A 31 -23.50 -36.80 0.30
N SER A 32 -23.23 -35.54 -0.02
CA SER A 32 -22.41 -34.65 0.82
C SER A 32 -23.06 -34.32 2.17
N ALA A 33 -24.39 -34.24 2.26
CA ALA A 33 -25.10 -34.07 3.53
C ALA A 33 -24.98 -35.31 4.42
N ARG A 34 -25.02 -36.50 3.83
CA ARG A 34 -24.83 -37.78 4.53
C ARG A 34 -23.41 -37.92 5.06
N ASP A 35 -22.41 -37.55 4.26
CA ASP A 35 -21.00 -37.59 4.67
C ASP A 35 -20.73 -36.61 5.83
N MET A 36 -21.28 -35.39 5.74
CA MET A 36 -21.20 -34.39 6.81
C MET A 36 -21.83 -34.87 8.12
N LEU A 37 -23.02 -35.49 8.08
CA LEU A 37 -23.67 -36.04 9.29
C LEU A 37 -22.84 -37.16 9.91
N ARG A 38 -22.29 -38.05 9.09
CA ARG A 38 -21.42 -39.13 9.57
C ARG A 38 -20.16 -38.58 10.25
N ASP A 39 -19.56 -37.54 9.69
CA ASP A 39 -18.40 -36.88 10.31
C ASP A 39 -18.75 -36.18 11.63
N LEU A 40 -19.94 -35.57 11.72
CA LEU A 40 -20.44 -34.93 12.93
C LEU A 40 -20.73 -35.94 14.05
N GLU A 41 -21.24 -37.13 13.71
CA GLU A 41 -21.48 -38.23 14.66
C GLU A 41 -20.17 -38.85 15.18
N LEU A 42 -19.15 -38.96 14.32
CA LEU A 42 -17.87 -39.57 14.66
C LEU A 42 -16.93 -38.66 15.46
N ASN A 43 -17.11 -37.34 15.39
CA ASN A 43 -16.27 -36.36 16.11
C ASN A 43 -17.10 -35.26 16.82
N PRO A 44 -17.80 -35.60 17.92
CA PRO A 44 -18.62 -34.63 18.67
C PRO A 44 -17.82 -33.44 19.22
N GLN A 45 -16.50 -33.62 19.43
CA GLN A 45 -15.61 -32.59 20.00
C GLN A 45 -15.04 -31.59 18.98
N LYS A 46 -15.21 -31.82 17.66
CA LYS A 46 -14.95 -30.77 16.66
C LYS A 46 -16.04 -29.69 16.64
N ASN A 47 -17.12 -29.87 17.41
CA ASN A 47 -18.25 -28.94 17.55
C ASN A 47 -18.14 -27.99 18.74
N LYS A 48 -17.03 -27.25 18.82
CA LYS A 48 -17.18 -25.83 19.12
C LYS A 48 -16.73 -25.11 17.87
N PRO A 49 -17.54 -24.19 17.31
CA PRO A 49 -16.94 -23.13 16.52
C PRO A 49 -15.79 -22.61 17.38
N ALA A 50 -14.56 -22.57 16.85
CA ALA A 50 -13.59 -21.65 17.41
C ALA A 50 -14.36 -20.34 17.52
N ALA A 51 -14.58 -19.86 18.74
CA ALA A 51 -15.28 -18.61 18.92
C ALA A 51 -14.57 -17.66 17.95
N PRO A 52 -15.29 -17.01 17.00
CA PRO A 52 -14.66 -15.96 16.23
C PRO A 52 -13.96 -15.11 17.29
N PRO A 53 -12.66 -14.77 17.12
CA PRO A 53 -11.92 -14.04 18.14
C PRO A 53 -12.86 -12.95 18.57
N LYS A 54 -13.31 -12.96 19.84
CA LYS A 54 -14.47 -12.15 20.26
C LYS A 54 -14.24 -10.79 19.64
N SER A 55 -14.97 -10.49 18.57
CA SER A 55 -15.13 -9.13 18.15
C SER A 55 -15.81 -8.62 19.38
N ALA A 56 -15.05 -7.88 20.20
CA ALA A 56 -15.63 -7.13 21.29
C ALA A 56 -16.91 -6.54 20.71
N PRO A 57 -18.05 -6.64 21.42
CA PRO A 57 -19.25 -6.00 20.91
C PRO A 57 -18.80 -4.61 20.49
N ILE A 58 -18.87 -4.32 19.18
CA ILE A 58 -18.75 -2.96 18.72
C ILE A 58 -20.05 -2.38 19.23
N SER A 59 -20.05 -1.98 20.49
CA SER A 59 -20.91 -0.92 20.97
C SER A 59 -20.80 0.13 19.88
N GLY A 60 -21.90 0.37 19.15
CA GLY A 60 -21.93 1.24 17.98
C GLY A 60 -21.55 2.70 18.27
N GLU A 61 -20.99 2.99 19.44
CA GLU A 61 -20.30 4.22 19.74
C GLU A 61 -18.86 4.13 19.23
N LYS A 62 -18.57 4.90 18.16
CA LYS A 62 -17.19 5.24 17.80
C LYS A 62 -16.48 5.79 19.04
N LEU A 63 -15.45 5.08 19.51
CA LEU A 63 -14.58 5.58 20.57
C LEU A 63 -14.02 6.93 20.12
N GLN A 64 -14.21 7.94 20.96
CA GLN A 64 -13.80 9.31 20.65
C GLN A 64 -12.36 9.55 21.10
N PRO A 65 -11.61 10.41 20.38
CA PRO A 65 -10.32 10.88 20.86
C PRO A 65 -10.47 11.61 22.21
N PRO A 66 -9.36 11.77 22.96
CA PRO A 66 -9.37 12.51 24.22
C PRO A 66 -9.99 13.90 24.07
N ALA A 67 -10.81 14.31 25.04
CA ALA A 67 -11.48 15.61 25.03
C ALA A 67 -10.50 16.79 25.09
N GLN A 68 -9.33 16.59 25.71
CA GLN A 68 -8.22 17.55 25.68
C GLN A 68 -7.11 17.00 24.79
N PRO A 69 -6.61 17.77 23.81
CA PRO A 69 -5.50 17.35 22.97
C PRO A 69 -4.25 17.08 23.82
N LEU A 70 -3.65 15.90 23.63
CA LEU A 70 -2.38 15.55 24.23
C LEU A 70 -1.22 16.04 23.37
N THR A 71 -0.12 16.39 24.03
CA THR A 71 1.13 16.78 23.38
C THR A 71 2.32 16.04 24.01
N SER A 72 3.49 16.12 23.39
CA SER A 72 4.76 15.61 23.93
C SER A 72 5.10 16.20 25.30
N LYS A 73 4.55 17.37 25.64
CA LYS A 73 4.74 18.07 26.92
C LYS A 73 3.73 17.69 27.99
N SER A 74 2.72 16.89 27.66
CA SER A 74 1.75 16.38 28.63
C SER A 74 2.46 15.55 29.72
N LYS A 75 1.85 15.46 30.91
CA LYS A 75 2.46 14.71 32.00
C LYS A 75 2.55 13.24 31.63
N LYS A 76 3.63 12.57 32.05
CA LYS A 76 3.84 11.14 31.78
C LYS A 76 2.61 10.28 32.15
N ALA A 77 1.99 10.55 33.30
CA ALA A 77 0.79 9.84 33.73
C ALA A 77 -0.42 10.03 32.79
N GLU A 78 -0.55 11.19 32.14
CA GLU A 78 -1.62 11.46 31.16
C GLU A 78 -1.36 10.68 29.87
N LEU A 79 -0.11 10.65 29.42
CA LEU A 79 0.31 9.86 28.25
C LEU A 79 0.11 8.35 28.50
N GLU A 80 0.42 7.85 29.70
CA GLU A 80 0.21 6.46 30.11
C GLU A 80 -1.28 6.10 30.18
N ALA A 81 -2.10 6.99 30.77
CA ALA A 81 -3.55 6.83 30.80
C ALA A 81 -4.15 6.79 29.38
N PHE A 82 -3.69 7.66 28.48
CA PHE A 82 -4.07 7.62 27.08
C PHE A 82 -3.65 6.32 26.40
N PHE A 83 -2.38 5.94 26.53
CA PHE A 83 -1.81 4.78 25.85
C PHE A 83 -2.47 3.47 26.29
N SER A 84 -2.87 3.36 27.55
CA SER A 84 -3.61 2.22 28.11
C SER A 84 -5.13 2.32 27.94
N GLY A 85 -5.63 3.48 27.51
CA GLY A 85 -7.05 3.78 27.42
C GLY A 85 -7.75 3.08 26.25
N PRO A 86 -9.10 2.96 26.30
CA PRO A 86 -9.88 2.20 25.32
C PRO A 86 -9.73 2.73 23.89
N TYR A 87 -9.66 4.05 23.70
CA TYR A 87 -9.47 4.66 22.38
C TYR A 87 -8.11 4.27 21.76
N CYS A 88 -7.00 4.42 22.50
CA CYS A 88 -5.70 4.02 21.99
C CYS A 88 -5.63 2.50 21.76
N GLN A 89 -6.27 1.71 22.64
CA GLN A 89 -6.38 0.27 22.46
C GLN A 89 -7.08 -0.12 21.16
N ASP A 90 -8.15 0.58 20.77
CA ASP A 90 -8.81 0.38 19.49
C ASP A 90 -7.88 0.67 18.30
N LEU A 91 -7.15 1.80 18.34
CA LEU A 91 -6.14 2.12 17.31
C LEU A 91 -5.05 1.04 17.21
N LYS A 92 -4.56 0.53 18.35
CA LYS A 92 -3.58 -0.56 18.38
C LYS A 92 -4.14 -1.83 17.74
N LEU A 93 -5.41 -2.15 17.97
CA LEU A 93 -6.10 -3.29 17.35
C LEU A 93 -6.22 -3.11 15.83
N GLN A 94 -6.58 -1.91 15.36
CA GLN A 94 -6.61 -1.57 13.92
C GLN A 94 -5.24 -1.76 13.27
N VAL A 95 -4.17 -1.26 13.90
CA VAL A 95 -2.78 -1.43 13.41
C VAL A 95 -2.39 -2.91 13.33
N CYS A 96 -2.73 -3.71 14.35
CA CYS A 96 -2.47 -5.15 14.32
C CYS A 96 -3.26 -5.86 13.22
N ASP A 97 -4.50 -5.44 12.98
CA ASP A 97 -5.33 -6.00 11.92
C ASP A 97 -4.79 -5.71 10.52
N ILE A 98 -4.44 -4.46 10.26
CA ILE A 98 -3.79 -4.06 9.01
C ILE A 98 -2.47 -4.81 8.83
N GLY A 99 -1.67 -4.95 9.90
CA GLY A 99 -0.46 -5.76 9.87
C GLY A 99 -0.69 -7.21 9.42
N ARG A 100 -1.75 -7.86 9.90
CA ARG A 100 -2.14 -9.22 9.47
C ARG A 100 -2.58 -9.28 8.02
N ARG A 101 -3.31 -8.29 7.53
CA ARG A 101 -3.77 -8.23 6.13
C ARG A 101 -2.59 -8.00 5.19
N LEU A 102 -1.71 -7.06 5.51
CA LEU A 102 -0.47 -6.81 4.76
C LEU A 102 0.40 -8.07 4.67
N TRP A 103 0.58 -8.78 5.79
CA TRP A 103 1.34 -10.03 5.81
C TRP A 103 0.68 -11.14 4.98
N SER A 104 -0.63 -11.30 5.10
CA SER A 104 -1.39 -12.29 4.32
C SER A 104 -1.32 -12.07 2.81
N ARG A 105 -1.08 -10.82 2.38
CA ARG A 105 -0.92 -10.43 0.98
C ARG A 105 0.55 -10.42 0.51
N ALA A 106 1.49 -10.79 1.38
CA ALA A 106 2.93 -10.70 1.13
C ALA A 106 3.41 -9.28 0.75
N TYR A 107 2.78 -8.24 1.32
CA TYR A 107 3.22 -6.85 1.11
C TYR A 107 4.34 -6.44 2.07
N VAL A 108 4.59 -7.27 3.09
CA VAL A 108 5.67 -7.10 4.05
C VAL A 108 6.49 -8.38 4.09
N ASP A 109 7.79 -8.24 4.23
CA ASP A 109 8.80 -9.29 4.18
C ASP A 109 9.53 -9.38 5.52
N GLY A 110 9.41 -10.53 6.20
CA GLY A 110 10.01 -10.74 7.51
C GLY A 110 9.52 -9.74 8.55
N ASN A 111 10.36 -8.77 8.89
CA ASN A 111 10.12 -7.70 9.86
C ASN A 111 10.04 -6.29 9.22
N GLY A 112 10.01 -6.21 7.88
CA GLY A 112 9.88 -4.99 7.10
C GLY A 112 8.50 -4.33 7.21
N GLY A 113 8.41 -3.14 6.60
CA GLY A 113 7.23 -2.27 6.67
C GLY A 113 7.03 -1.61 8.03
N ASN A 114 6.12 -0.65 8.09
CA ASN A 114 5.72 0.02 9.32
C ASN A 114 4.40 0.80 9.13
N ILE A 115 3.71 1.04 10.25
CA ILE A 115 2.44 1.76 10.29
C ILE A 115 2.56 2.82 11.38
N ALA A 116 2.05 4.01 11.11
CA ALA A 116 1.95 5.11 12.08
C ALA A 116 0.58 5.81 12.00
N ILE A 117 0.09 6.26 13.15
CA ILE A 117 -1.17 7.01 13.30
C ILE A 117 -0.87 8.24 14.15
N ARG A 118 -1.22 9.43 13.67
CA ARG A 118 -1.22 10.67 14.44
C ARG A 118 -2.29 10.58 15.53
N VAL A 119 -1.91 10.82 16.78
CA VAL A 119 -2.81 10.72 17.95
C VAL A 119 -2.83 11.98 18.82
N GLY A 120 -2.14 13.03 18.40
CA GLY A 120 -2.11 14.33 19.05
C GLY A 120 -1.54 15.39 18.11
N GLU A 121 -1.24 16.56 18.67
CA GLU A 121 -0.64 17.67 17.93
C GLU A 121 0.76 17.30 17.42
N ASP A 122 1.56 16.68 18.29
CA ASP A 122 2.95 16.29 18.07
C ASP A 122 3.23 14.86 18.57
N LEU A 123 2.20 13.99 18.57
CA LEU A 123 2.25 12.60 19.01
C LEU A 123 1.81 11.63 17.92
N ALA A 124 2.51 10.50 17.81
CA ALA A 124 2.14 9.39 16.92
C ALA A 124 2.22 8.03 17.62
N LEU A 125 1.26 7.16 17.34
CA LEU A 125 1.32 5.74 17.62
C LEU A 125 2.00 5.04 16.44
N CYS A 126 2.94 4.13 16.68
CA CYS A 126 3.62 3.40 15.60
C CYS A 126 3.95 1.95 15.96
N THR A 127 4.20 1.16 14.92
CA THR A 127 4.64 -0.23 15.07
C THR A 127 6.08 -0.33 15.61
N PRO A 128 6.42 -1.41 16.33
CA PRO A 128 7.80 -1.66 16.75
C PRO A 128 8.70 -2.06 15.57
N THR A 129 10.02 -1.92 15.78
CA THR A 129 11.04 -2.52 14.92
C THR A 129 11.20 -4.02 15.18
N LEU A 130 11.72 -4.77 14.20
CA LEU A 130 12.08 -6.19 14.30
C LEU A 130 10.92 -7.13 14.73
N VAL A 131 9.68 -6.75 14.45
CA VAL A 131 8.49 -7.59 14.63
C VAL A 131 7.75 -7.71 13.32
N SER A 132 7.45 -8.94 12.91
CA SER A 132 6.63 -9.18 11.73
C SER A 132 5.23 -8.59 11.91
N LYS A 133 4.76 -7.84 10.92
CA LYS A 133 3.48 -7.13 11.02
C LYS A 133 2.28 -8.09 11.16
N GLY A 134 2.41 -9.32 10.67
CA GLY A 134 1.41 -10.36 10.85
C GLY A 134 1.26 -10.88 12.29
N PHE A 135 2.25 -10.65 13.16
CA PHE A 135 2.29 -11.22 14.51
C PHE A 135 2.37 -10.16 15.63
N MET A 136 2.14 -8.89 15.29
CA MET A 136 2.11 -7.81 16.28
C MET A 136 0.95 -8.00 17.27
N LYS A 137 1.20 -7.60 18.51
CA LYS A 137 0.20 -7.47 19.57
C LYS A 137 -0.02 -5.99 19.90
N PRO A 138 -1.19 -5.59 20.42
CA PRO A 138 -1.42 -4.22 20.85
C PRO A 138 -0.36 -3.68 21.82
N ASP A 139 0.12 -4.52 22.72
CA ASP A 139 1.16 -4.19 23.72
C ASP A 139 2.54 -3.92 23.11
N ASP A 140 2.74 -4.30 21.84
CA ASP A 140 3.99 -4.08 21.12
C ASP A 140 4.09 -2.65 20.55
N MET A 141 2.98 -1.90 20.51
CA MET A 141 2.94 -0.56 19.91
C MET A 141 3.77 0.45 20.71
N CYS A 142 4.16 1.53 20.04
CA CYS A 142 5.01 2.57 20.61
C CYS A 142 4.33 3.93 20.45
N LEU A 143 4.33 4.75 21.49
CA LEU A 143 3.97 6.17 21.43
C LEU A 143 5.25 6.99 21.30
N VAL A 144 5.31 7.83 20.27
CA VAL A 144 6.45 8.69 19.98
C VAL A 144 6.01 10.15 19.88
N ASP A 145 6.95 11.06 20.14
CA ASP A 145 6.79 12.46 19.73
C ASP A 145 7.23 12.67 18.27
N PHE A 146 6.99 13.88 17.78
CA PHE A 146 7.32 14.30 16.42
C PHE A 146 8.83 14.52 16.18
N GLU A 147 9.66 14.46 17.22
CA GLU A 147 11.12 14.42 17.12
C GLU A 147 11.64 12.98 17.04
N GLY A 148 10.76 11.97 17.13
CA GLY A 148 11.10 10.56 17.04
C GLY A 148 11.55 9.94 18.37
N ASN A 149 11.38 10.66 19.48
CA ASN A 149 11.63 10.13 20.82
C ASN A 149 10.49 9.21 21.22
N GLN A 150 10.84 8.02 21.72
CA GLN A 150 9.85 7.10 22.26
C GLN A 150 9.47 7.51 23.67
N LEU A 151 8.20 7.83 23.87
CA LEU A 151 7.66 8.26 25.15
C LEU A 151 7.15 7.07 25.96
N ILE A 152 6.43 6.15 25.30
CA ILE A 152 5.81 4.96 25.92
C ILE A 152 5.89 3.78 24.96
N GLY A 153 6.02 2.56 25.50
CA GLY A 153 6.03 1.31 24.73
C GLY A 153 7.14 0.38 25.22
N ALA A 154 6.85 -0.91 25.34
CA ALA A 154 7.82 -1.89 25.85
C ALA A 154 8.87 -2.28 24.81
N LYS A 155 8.50 -2.28 23.52
CA LYS A 155 9.40 -2.53 22.41
C LYS A 155 9.97 -1.23 21.85
N LYS A 156 11.05 -1.33 21.08
CA LYS A 156 11.62 -0.18 20.37
C LYS A 156 10.77 0.15 19.14
N ARG A 157 10.43 1.43 18.95
CA ARG A 157 9.74 1.94 17.76
C ARG A 157 10.47 1.60 16.46
N THR A 158 9.76 1.63 15.33
CA THR A 158 10.37 1.42 13.99
C THR A 158 11.59 2.32 13.73
N SER A 159 12.58 1.83 13.00
CA SER A 159 13.75 2.64 12.57
C SER A 159 13.36 3.80 11.66
N GLU A 160 12.24 3.68 10.95
CA GLU A 160 11.81 4.61 9.90
C GLU A 160 10.74 5.60 10.36
N ILE A 161 10.56 5.75 11.67
CA ILE A 161 9.53 6.62 12.22
C ILE A 161 9.67 8.06 11.72
N LEU A 162 10.92 8.52 11.48
CA LEU A 162 11.20 9.88 11.01
C LEU A 162 10.51 10.21 9.69
N MET A 163 10.38 9.23 8.78
CA MET A 163 9.63 9.40 7.53
C MET A 163 8.18 9.78 7.81
N HIS A 164 7.47 8.96 8.59
CA HIS A 164 6.08 9.22 8.96
C HIS A 164 5.91 10.57 9.66
N LEU A 165 6.81 10.90 10.58
CA LEU A 165 6.73 12.15 11.33
C LEU A 165 6.98 13.39 10.45
N GLN A 166 7.93 13.31 9.52
CA GLN A 166 8.18 14.39 8.56
C GLN A 166 7.00 14.57 7.59
N MET A 167 6.38 13.47 7.13
CA MET A 167 5.14 13.53 6.35
C MET A 167 4.02 14.22 7.14
N MET A 168 3.78 13.81 8.39
CA MET A 168 2.77 14.39 9.27
C MET A 168 3.03 15.86 9.59
N LYS A 169 4.31 16.27 9.77
CA LYS A 169 4.70 17.67 9.95
C LYS A 169 4.43 18.50 8.71
N ARG A 170 4.75 17.96 7.52
CA ARG A 170 4.60 18.67 6.26
C ARG A 170 3.13 18.80 5.86
N GLN A 171 2.36 17.72 6.03
CA GLN A 171 0.94 17.66 5.72
C GLN A 171 0.16 17.42 7.02
N PRO A 172 -0.36 18.49 7.68
CA PRO A 172 -1.11 18.36 8.93
C PRO A 172 -2.37 17.50 8.83
N LYS A 173 -2.89 17.31 7.61
CA LYS A 173 -4.01 16.39 7.36
C LYS A 173 -3.59 14.93 7.38
N ASP A 174 -2.31 14.56 7.37
CA ASP A 174 -1.89 13.16 7.46
C ASP A 174 -2.20 12.60 8.85
N VAL A 175 -3.25 11.78 8.90
CA VAL A 175 -3.75 11.09 10.10
C VAL A 175 -3.08 9.73 10.26
N ALA A 176 -2.82 9.03 9.16
CA ALA A 176 -2.25 7.70 9.22
C ALA A 176 -1.47 7.36 7.95
N SER A 177 -0.38 6.63 8.12
CA SER A 177 0.46 6.19 7.01
C SER A 177 0.94 4.75 7.17
N VAL A 178 1.10 4.08 6.03
CA VAL A 178 1.45 2.66 5.90
C VAL A 178 2.61 2.55 4.92
N HIS A 179 3.72 1.98 5.37
CA HIS A 179 4.87 1.67 4.54
C HIS A 179 5.05 0.16 4.42
N CYS A 180 5.25 -0.33 3.19
CA CYS A 180 5.34 -1.73 2.81
C CYS A 180 6.29 -1.93 1.62
N HIS A 181 6.54 -3.19 1.27
CA HIS A 181 7.35 -3.64 0.14
C HIS A 181 6.54 -4.55 -0.81
N PRO A 182 5.37 -4.10 -1.32
CA PRO A 182 4.55 -4.94 -2.20
C PRO A 182 5.28 -5.20 -3.54
N PRO A 183 5.34 -6.44 -4.05
CA PRO A 183 6.28 -6.82 -5.11
C PRO A 183 6.17 -6.02 -6.41
N TYR A 184 4.97 -5.77 -6.93
CA TYR A 184 4.81 -5.11 -8.22
C TYR A 184 5.10 -3.62 -8.13
N ALA A 185 4.53 -2.90 -7.16
CA ALA A 185 4.82 -1.48 -6.99
C ALA A 185 6.29 -1.24 -6.59
N THR A 186 6.89 -2.14 -5.81
CA THR A 186 8.33 -2.10 -5.52
C THR A 186 9.17 -2.33 -6.78
N ALA A 187 8.74 -3.20 -7.71
CA ALA A 187 9.44 -3.38 -8.99
C ALA A 187 9.46 -2.09 -9.83
N PHE A 188 8.36 -1.33 -9.85
CA PHE A 188 8.33 0.00 -10.48
C PHE A 188 9.30 0.97 -9.79
N ALA A 189 9.35 0.95 -8.45
CA ALA A 189 10.29 1.77 -7.69
C ALA A 189 11.76 1.40 -7.97
N VAL A 190 12.09 0.11 -8.07
CA VAL A 190 13.43 -0.39 -8.45
C VAL A 190 13.78 0.01 -9.88
N ALA A 191 12.82 -0.03 -10.80
CA ALA A 191 13.02 0.36 -12.20
C ALA A 191 13.15 1.89 -12.38
N GLY A 192 12.84 2.70 -11.35
CA GLY A 192 12.80 4.15 -11.47
C GLY A 192 11.65 4.64 -12.36
N VAL A 193 10.58 3.85 -12.49
CA VAL A 193 9.44 4.13 -13.38
C VAL A 193 8.22 4.47 -12.53
N THR A 194 7.68 5.67 -12.69
CA THR A 194 6.37 6.02 -12.14
C THR A 194 5.28 5.26 -12.92
N PRO A 195 4.34 4.56 -12.27
CA PRO A 195 3.22 3.94 -12.96
C PRO A 195 2.45 4.96 -13.82
N PRO A 196 2.16 4.66 -15.10
CA PRO A 196 1.44 5.57 -15.99
C PRO A 196 0.03 5.83 -15.46
N THR A 197 -0.58 6.92 -15.91
CA THR A 197 -1.95 7.30 -15.54
C THR A 197 -2.96 6.94 -16.64
N CYS A 198 -4.22 7.28 -16.44
CA CYS A 198 -5.33 7.18 -17.37
C CYS A 198 -5.81 5.78 -17.73
N MET A 199 -5.63 4.75 -16.89
CA MET A 199 -6.03 3.38 -17.27
C MET A 199 -7.12 2.76 -16.40
N ILE A 200 -7.05 2.90 -15.07
CA ILE A 200 -7.95 2.21 -14.13
C ILE A 200 -8.59 3.23 -13.17
N PRO A 201 -9.92 3.23 -12.98
CA PRO A 201 -10.59 4.27 -12.19
C PRO A 201 -10.14 4.31 -10.74
N GLU A 202 -9.92 3.16 -10.10
CA GLU A 202 -9.52 3.08 -8.69
C GLU A 202 -8.16 3.76 -8.45
N TYR A 203 -7.22 3.60 -9.37
CA TYR A 203 -5.94 4.31 -9.31
C TYR A 203 -6.15 5.82 -9.44
N GLU A 204 -6.91 6.25 -10.44
CA GLU A 204 -7.14 7.67 -10.70
C GLU A 204 -7.86 8.39 -9.57
N VAL A 205 -8.86 7.74 -8.97
CA VAL A 205 -9.67 8.30 -7.91
C VAL A 205 -8.95 8.25 -6.57
N PHE A 206 -8.28 7.15 -6.20
CA PHE A 206 -7.81 6.99 -4.81
C PHE A 206 -6.32 7.24 -4.60
N ALA A 207 -5.50 7.14 -5.65
CA ALA A 207 -4.05 7.27 -5.59
C ALA A 207 -3.55 8.51 -6.34
N SER A 208 -2.63 9.27 -5.74
CA SER A 208 -1.81 10.26 -6.43
C SER A 208 -0.36 9.88 -6.17
N VAL A 209 0.37 9.55 -7.23
CA VAL A 209 1.63 8.81 -7.15
C VAL A 209 2.83 9.65 -7.55
N ALA A 210 3.91 9.53 -6.79
CA ALA A 210 5.23 10.03 -7.16
C ALA A 210 6.32 9.01 -6.80
N ILE A 211 7.52 9.21 -7.34
CA ILE A 211 8.72 8.44 -6.98
C ILE A 211 9.74 9.35 -6.27
N ALA A 212 10.16 8.96 -5.07
CA ALA A 212 11.22 9.60 -4.33
C ALA A 212 12.58 8.95 -4.70
N PRO A 213 13.64 9.75 -4.94
CA PRO A 213 14.98 9.23 -5.15
C PRO A 213 15.49 8.42 -3.95
N TYR A 214 16.40 7.48 -4.20
CA TYR A 214 16.95 6.63 -3.14
C TYR A 214 17.69 7.44 -2.08
N ARG A 215 17.41 7.13 -0.82
CA ARG A 215 18.20 7.48 0.36
C ARG A 215 18.15 6.31 1.34
N THR A 216 19.11 6.27 2.26
CA THR A 216 19.20 5.19 3.24
C THR A 216 17.93 5.13 4.12
N PRO A 217 17.26 3.98 4.22
CA PRO A 217 16.11 3.80 5.12
C PRO A 217 16.40 4.25 6.56
N GLY A 218 15.46 4.97 7.15
CA GLY A 218 15.59 5.54 8.50
C GLY A 218 16.46 6.81 8.61
N SER A 219 17.01 7.32 7.51
CA SER A 219 17.75 8.60 7.52
C SER A 219 16.81 9.82 7.50
N PRO A 220 17.19 10.96 8.09
CA PRO A 220 16.41 12.20 8.01
C PRO A 220 16.21 12.71 6.58
N GLU A 221 17.18 12.47 5.70
CA GLU A 221 17.14 12.89 4.29
C GLU A 221 16.07 12.12 3.51
N MET A 222 15.94 10.82 3.76
CA MET A 222 14.88 10.01 3.15
C MET A 222 13.50 10.57 3.55
N GLY A 223 13.26 10.78 4.83
CA GLY A 223 11.95 11.25 5.28
C GLY A 223 11.65 12.68 4.81
N GLN A 224 12.66 13.55 4.64
CA GLN A 224 12.47 14.88 4.04
C GLN A 224 12.04 14.78 2.57
N LEU A 225 12.71 13.94 1.77
CA LEU A 225 12.36 13.76 0.35
C LEU A 225 10.93 13.22 0.18
N VAL A 226 10.52 12.27 1.01
CA VAL A 226 9.15 11.76 1.00
C VAL A 226 8.17 12.85 1.41
N ALA A 227 8.49 13.61 2.46
CA ALA A 227 7.63 14.70 2.94
C ALA A 227 7.43 15.79 1.88
N ASP A 228 8.44 16.16 1.09
CA ASP A 228 8.32 17.18 0.05
C ASP A 228 7.27 16.81 -1.04
N LEU A 229 6.87 15.55 -1.13
CA LEU A 229 5.88 15.05 -2.09
C LEU A 229 4.45 14.96 -1.53
N VAL A 230 4.27 14.94 -0.20
CA VAL A 230 2.97 14.58 0.39
C VAL A 230 1.86 15.64 0.22
N ASP A 231 2.20 16.87 -0.13
CA ASP A 231 1.20 17.92 -0.43
C ASP A 231 0.42 17.64 -1.71
N LYS A 232 1.01 16.86 -2.62
CA LYS A 232 0.44 16.56 -3.94
C LYS A 232 0.11 15.08 -4.11
N HIS A 233 0.81 14.22 -3.37
CA HIS A 233 0.78 12.78 -3.56
C HIS A 233 0.46 12.06 -2.26
N ASN A 234 -0.44 11.09 -2.32
CA ASN A 234 -0.84 10.26 -1.19
C ASN A 234 -0.18 8.87 -1.19
N THR A 235 0.59 8.57 -2.23
CA THR A 235 1.25 7.30 -2.49
C THR A 235 2.63 7.59 -3.07
N ILE A 236 3.70 7.24 -2.35
CA ILE A 236 5.07 7.53 -2.76
C ILE A 236 5.81 6.20 -2.94
N LEU A 237 6.29 5.94 -4.15
CA LEU A 237 7.28 4.90 -4.42
C LEU A 237 8.64 5.42 -3.98
N MET A 238 9.41 4.63 -3.26
CA MET A 238 10.75 4.96 -2.82
C MET A 238 11.73 4.10 -3.61
N ALA A 239 12.55 4.73 -4.45
CA ALA A 239 13.44 4.02 -5.37
C ALA A 239 14.32 3.02 -4.63
N ASN A 240 14.44 1.79 -5.15
CA ASN A 240 15.18 0.68 -4.52
C ASN A 240 14.80 0.34 -3.07
N HIS A 241 13.55 0.61 -2.68
CA HIS A 241 13.10 0.40 -1.31
C HIS A 241 11.69 -0.19 -1.24
N GLY A 242 10.65 0.61 -1.49
CA GLY A 242 9.27 0.21 -1.22
C GLY A 242 8.25 1.28 -1.55
N VAL A 243 7.13 1.25 -0.84
CA VAL A 243 6.04 2.22 -1.01
C VAL A 243 5.59 2.72 0.35
N VAL A 244 5.25 4.00 0.44
CA VAL A 244 4.53 4.57 1.59
C VAL A 244 3.26 5.26 1.10
N THR A 245 2.15 4.99 1.78
CA THR A 245 0.86 5.62 1.55
C THR A 245 0.39 6.35 2.79
N TRP A 246 -0.39 7.40 2.62
CA TRP A 246 -0.97 8.14 3.73
C TRP A 246 -2.45 8.50 3.50
N SER A 247 -3.15 8.84 4.58
CA SER A 247 -4.57 9.16 4.60
C SER A 247 -4.89 10.30 5.54
N HIS A 248 -5.87 11.12 5.15
CA HIS A 248 -6.46 12.13 6.01
C HIS A 248 -7.63 11.65 6.87
N ASN A 249 -8.05 10.40 6.67
CA ASN A 249 -9.21 9.82 7.32
C ASN A 249 -8.81 8.85 8.43
N ASN A 250 -8.12 7.77 8.08
CA ASN A 250 -7.74 6.70 9.00
C ASN A 250 -6.73 5.74 8.36
N VAL A 251 -6.24 4.81 9.18
CA VAL A 251 -5.24 3.82 8.77
C VAL A 251 -5.77 2.81 7.74
N GLU A 252 -7.07 2.53 7.73
CA GLU A 252 -7.72 1.62 6.77
C GLU A 252 -7.64 2.20 5.35
N GLU A 253 -7.89 3.49 5.17
CA GLU A 253 -7.80 4.14 3.86
C GLU A 253 -6.34 4.23 3.37
N ALA A 254 -5.37 4.45 4.27
CA ALA A 254 -3.96 4.37 3.91
C ALA A 254 -3.57 2.96 3.43
N TYR A 255 -4.11 1.92 4.08
CA TYR A 255 -3.97 0.53 3.64
C TYR A 255 -4.63 0.27 2.28
N TRP A 256 -5.85 0.77 2.03
CA TRP A 256 -6.51 0.61 0.72
C TRP A 256 -5.69 1.23 -0.41
N ARG A 257 -5.04 2.37 -0.20
CA ARG A 257 -4.13 2.95 -1.20
C ARG A 257 -2.96 2.02 -1.52
N MET A 258 -2.42 1.33 -0.51
CA MET A 258 -1.38 0.32 -0.69
C MET A 258 -1.88 -0.86 -1.53
N GLU A 259 -3.12 -1.29 -1.32
CA GLU A 259 -3.75 -2.32 -2.17
C GLU A 259 -3.97 -1.85 -3.60
N ILE A 260 -4.43 -0.61 -3.77
CA ILE A 260 -4.73 -0.03 -5.09
C ILE A 260 -3.46 0.11 -5.92
N ILE A 261 -2.38 0.68 -5.37
CA ILE A 261 -1.13 0.85 -6.11
C ILE A 261 -0.51 -0.48 -6.51
N GLU A 262 -0.54 -1.49 -5.64
CA GLU A 262 -0.03 -2.81 -5.95
C GLU A 262 -0.88 -3.50 -7.02
N ALA A 263 -2.21 -3.48 -6.88
CA ALA A 263 -3.12 -4.05 -7.86
C ALA A 263 -2.97 -3.37 -9.23
N TYR A 264 -2.78 -2.05 -9.24
CA TYR A 264 -2.54 -1.27 -10.44
C TYR A 264 -1.23 -1.70 -11.13
N CYS A 265 -0.11 -1.67 -10.41
CA CYS A 265 1.20 -2.06 -10.94
C CYS A 265 1.21 -3.52 -11.44
N ARG A 266 0.54 -4.43 -10.72
CA ARG A 266 0.35 -5.82 -11.15
C ARG A 266 -0.44 -5.90 -12.45
N THR A 267 -1.56 -5.20 -12.54
CA THR A 267 -2.43 -5.23 -13.72
C THR A 267 -1.71 -4.68 -14.93
N LEU A 268 -0.99 -3.56 -14.78
CA LEU A 268 -0.16 -3.00 -15.85
C LEU A 268 0.91 -3.97 -16.32
N THR A 269 1.60 -4.63 -15.38
CA THR A 269 2.64 -5.62 -15.70
C THR A 269 2.06 -6.81 -16.46
N VAL A 270 0.87 -7.29 -16.10
CA VAL A 270 0.20 -8.39 -16.81
C VAL A 270 -0.31 -7.93 -18.18
N ALA A 271 -0.95 -6.77 -18.26
CA ALA A 271 -1.47 -6.21 -19.50
C ALA A 271 -0.35 -5.98 -20.52
N ALA A 272 0.83 -5.55 -20.05
CA ALA A 272 2.02 -5.35 -20.87
C ALA A 272 2.42 -6.59 -21.66
N GLN A 273 2.28 -7.75 -21.03
CA GLN A 273 2.67 -9.05 -21.58
C GLN A 273 1.72 -9.53 -22.68
N LEU A 274 0.54 -8.92 -22.82
CA LEU A 274 -0.43 -9.27 -23.87
C LEU A 274 -0.05 -8.70 -25.25
N GLY A 275 0.96 -7.82 -25.33
CA GLY A 275 1.48 -7.30 -26.59
C GLY A 275 0.53 -6.35 -27.35
N GLN A 276 -0.52 -5.85 -26.68
CA GLN A 276 -1.43 -4.86 -27.22
C GLN A 276 -1.15 -3.48 -26.62
N PRO A 277 -1.35 -2.38 -27.36
CA PRO A 277 -1.30 -1.03 -26.79
C PRO A 277 -2.29 -0.88 -25.62
N MET A 278 -1.85 -0.23 -24.56
CA MET A 278 -2.71 0.08 -23.41
C MET A 278 -3.82 1.02 -23.84
N LYS A 279 -5.05 0.71 -23.44
CA LYS A 279 -6.18 1.63 -23.59
C LYS A 279 -6.17 2.62 -22.44
N THR A 280 -6.38 3.89 -22.78
CA THR A 280 -6.48 4.97 -21.79
C THR A 280 -7.86 5.61 -21.82
N PHE A 281 -8.22 6.27 -20.73
CA PHE A 281 -9.36 7.17 -20.68
C PHE A 281 -9.19 8.33 -21.67
N THR A 282 -10.30 8.84 -22.15
CA THR A 282 -10.31 10.15 -22.80
C THR A 282 -10.07 11.25 -21.76
N PRO A 283 -9.59 12.44 -22.17
CA PRO A 283 -9.46 13.57 -21.27
C PRO A 283 -10.72 13.92 -20.47
N GLY A 284 -11.90 13.86 -21.11
CA GLY A 284 -13.18 14.09 -20.45
C GLY A 284 -13.49 13.05 -19.37
N GLN A 285 -13.25 11.77 -19.67
CA GLN A 285 -13.42 10.68 -18.69
C GLN A 285 -12.49 10.86 -17.49
N LEU A 286 -11.21 11.22 -17.71
CA LEU A 286 -10.30 11.45 -16.59
C LEU A 286 -10.74 12.65 -15.76
N LYS A 287 -11.23 13.73 -16.39
CA LYS A 287 -11.75 14.90 -15.68
C LYS A 287 -12.91 14.55 -14.76
N ASP A 288 -13.82 13.66 -15.19
CA ASP A 288 -14.90 13.17 -14.35
C ASP A 288 -14.36 12.43 -13.11
N LEU A 289 -13.33 11.58 -13.27
CA LEU A 289 -12.69 10.88 -12.16
C LEU A 289 -11.96 11.85 -11.21
N LEU A 290 -11.31 12.89 -11.73
CA LEU A 290 -10.68 13.93 -10.91
C LEU A 290 -11.70 14.76 -10.12
N ASN A 291 -12.89 15.01 -10.68
CA ASN A 291 -13.97 15.66 -9.94
C ASN A 291 -14.44 14.80 -8.77
N ILE A 292 -14.59 13.48 -8.97
CA ILE A 292 -14.90 12.53 -7.89
C ILE A 292 -13.80 12.56 -6.82
N LYS A 293 -12.54 12.45 -7.23
CA LYS A 293 -11.37 12.52 -6.34
C LYS A 293 -11.35 13.79 -5.49
N GLN A 294 -11.62 14.94 -6.11
CA GLN A 294 -11.66 16.22 -5.42
C GLN A 294 -12.80 16.29 -4.40
N SER A 295 -13.98 15.71 -4.73
CA SER A 295 -15.12 15.64 -3.81
C SER A 295 -14.85 14.78 -2.56
N LEU A 296 -13.95 13.80 -2.69
CA LEU A 296 -13.47 12.96 -1.59
C LEU A 296 -12.33 13.60 -0.77
N GLY A 297 -11.88 14.81 -1.15
CA GLY A 297 -10.86 15.55 -0.40
C GLY A 297 -9.43 15.04 -0.57
N PHE A 298 -9.14 14.23 -1.59
CA PHE A 298 -7.79 13.76 -1.85
C PHE A 298 -6.92 14.82 -2.52
N VAL A 299 -5.61 14.78 -2.26
CA VAL A 299 -4.63 15.63 -2.94
C VAL A 299 -4.30 15.05 -4.33
N ASP A 300 -4.12 15.92 -5.32
CA ASP A 300 -3.66 15.55 -6.66
C ASP A 300 -3.04 16.78 -7.35
N PRO A 301 -1.87 16.66 -8.00
CA PRO A 301 -1.25 17.77 -8.72
C PRO A 301 -2.00 18.18 -10.00
N ARG A 302 -2.92 17.34 -10.51
CA ARG A 302 -3.62 17.56 -11.78
C ARG A 302 -4.87 18.42 -11.66
N TYR A 303 -5.24 18.83 -10.45
CA TYR A 303 -6.35 19.75 -10.25
C TYR A 303 -6.06 21.10 -10.94
N GLY A 304 -7.00 21.55 -11.77
CA GLY A 304 -6.89 22.79 -12.52
C GLY A 304 -6.12 22.70 -13.85
N LEU A 305 -5.59 21.52 -14.20
CA LEU A 305 -5.02 21.29 -15.53
C LEU A 305 -6.10 21.26 -16.61
N LYS A 306 -5.72 21.61 -17.85
CA LYS A 306 -6.59 21.49 -19.02
C LYS A 306 -6.67 20.04 -19.45
N GLU A 307 -7.77 19.68 -20.12
CA GLU A 307 -8.04 18.31 -20.58
C GLU A 307 -6.88 17.70 -21.39
N CYS A 308 -6.27 18.46 -22.29
CA CYS A 308 -5.13 17.98 -23.08
C CYS A 308 -3.89 17.60 -22.25
N GLU A 309 -3.77 18.10 -21.02
CA GLU A 309 -2.63 17.87 -20.12
C GLU A 309 -2.88 16.69 -19.15
N LEU A 310 -4.11 16.16 -19.09
CA LEU A 310 -4.51 15.19 -18.07
C LEU A 310 -3.97 13.78 -18.31
N CYS A 311 -3.81 13.39 -19.58
CA CYS A 311 -3.34 12.06 -19.99
C CYS A 311 -2.02 12.10 -20.77
N ASP A 312 -1.24 13.16 -20.59
CA ASP A 312 0.08 13.29 -21.20
C ASP A 312 1.07 12.36 -20.47
N ASN A 313 0.99 11.08 -20.80
CA ASN A 313 1.97 10.08 -20.39
C ASN A 313 2.95 9.92 -21.55
N ASP A 314 4.26 9.95 -21.28
CA ASP A 314 5.24 9.40 -22.21
C ASP A 314 4.79 7.99 -22.63
N GLU A 315 4.99 7.59 -23.89
CA GLU A 315 4.58 6.26 -24.37
C GLU A 315 5.11 5.17 -23.43
N TRP A 316 4.27 4.69 -22.52
CA TRP A 316 4.66 3.70 -21.54
C TRP A 316 4.82 2.37 -22.25
N ARG A 317 6.08 2.00 -22.51
CA ARG A 317 6.48 0.74 -23.16
C ARG A 317 7.21 -0.15 -22.16
N PRO A 318 6.49 -0.95 -21.38
CA PRO A 318 7.09 -1.89 -20.44
C PRO A 318 7.94 -2.91 -21.18
N GLY A 319 9.26 -2.80 -21.05
CA GLY A 319 10.20 -3.90 -21.25
C GLY A 319 10.08 -4.68 -22.56
N VAL A 320 9.69 -4.03 -23.67
CA VAL A 320 9.93 -4.63 -24.98
C VAL A 320 11.45 -4.59 -25.15
N GLN A 321 12.13 -5.69 -24.82
CA GLN A 321 13.39 -5.98 -25.51
C GLN A 321 13.03 -5.87 -26.97
N CYS A 322 13.54 -4.82 -27.63
CA CYS A 322 13.53 -4.80 -29.07
C CYS A 322 14.14 -6.14 -29.48
N ALA A 323 13.31 -7.04 -30.01
CA ALA A 323 13.79 -7.90 -31.07
C ALA A 323 14.12 -6.90 -32.19
N VAL A 324 15.29 -6.28 -32.07
CA VAL A 324 15.95 -5.70 -33.22
C VAL A 324 16.08 -6.94 -34.10
N SER A 325 15.21 -7.07 -35.12
CA SER A 325 15.46 -7.99 -36.21
C SER A 325 16.92 -7.78 -36.53
N ALA A 326 17.75 -8.83 -36.37
CA ALA A 326 19.18 -8.71 -36.62
C ALA A 326 19.28 -7.92 -37.92
N LYS A 327 19.80 -6.69 -37.85
CA LYS A 327 20.09 -5.96 -39.08
C LYS A 327 20.94 -6.96 -39.84
N THR A 328 20.45 -7.42 -40.99
CA THR A 328 21.34 -8.01 -41.97
C THR A 328 22.50 -7.04 -42.02
N ALA A 329 23.69 -7.53 -41.76
CA ALA A 329 24.89 -6.75 -41.83
C ALA A 329 25.06 -6.34 -43.30
N ASP A 330 24.26 -5.39 -43.75
CA ASP A 330 24.63 -4.55 -44.85
C ASP A 330 25.80 -3.76 -44.28
N GLU A 331 26.99 -4.19 -44.68
CA GLU A 331 28.24 -3.50 -44.49
C GLU A 331 27.96 -2.01 -44.69
N VAL A 332 27.98 -1.25 -43.60
CA VAL A 332 28.05 0.20 -43.70
C VAL A 332 29.43 0.45 -44.29
N ALA A 333 29.49 0.53 -45.62
CA ALA A 333 30.68 0.96 -46.32
C ALA A 333 31.06 2.31 -45.73
N LEU A 334 32.20 2.35 -45.05
CA LEU A 334 32.77 3.58 -44.53
C LEU A 334 32.92 4.53 -45.72
N ASP A 335 32.30 5.71 -45.60
CA ASP A 335 32.41 6.75 -46.59
C ASP A 335 33.86 7.25 -46.60
N SER A 336 34.62 6.78 -47.59
CA SER A 336 36.04 7.08 -47.73
C SER A 336 36.31 8.58 -47.89
N GLU A 337 35.33 9.34 -48.38
CA GLU A 337 35.45 10.79 -48.55
C GLU A 337 35.31 11.48 -47.18
N ALA A 338 34.38 11.02 -46.35
CA ALA A 338 34.24 11.50 -44.98
C ALA A 338 35.49 11.19 -44.12
N GLU A 339 36.09 10.01 -44.26
CA GLU A 339 37.33 9.65 -43.54
C GLU A 339 38.51 10.54 -43.95
N GLN A 340 38.65 10.86 -45.24
CA GLN A 340 39.70 11.77 -45.72
C GLN A 340 39.53 13.19 -45.18
N VAL A 341 38.30 13.68 -45.08
CA VAL A 341 38.00 15.00 -44.51
C VAL A 341 38.31 15.03 -43.01
N VAL A 342 37.92 13.99 -42.26
CA VAL A 342 38.23 13.88 -40.83
C VAL A 342 39.73 13.83 -40.60
N GLN A 343 40.48 13.09 -41.41
CA GLN A 343 41.92 13.01 -41.31
C GLN A 343 42.58 14.38 -41.59
N ALA A 344 42.16 15.07 -42.65
CA ALA A 344 42.71 16.38 -43.00
C ALA A 344 42.47 17.45 -41.92
N ILE A 345 41.29 17.45 -41.28
CA ILE A 345 40.97 18.35 -40.17
C ILE A 345 41.82 18.01 -38.94
N THR A 346 41.99 16.72 -38.65
CA THR A 346 42.80 16.25 -37.52
C THR A 346 44.26 16.66 -37.68
N ASP A 347 44.81 16.53 -38.89
CA ASP A 347 46.19 16.93 -39.20
C ASP A 347 46.39 18.45 -39.10
N GLN A 348 45.40 19.26 -39.52
CA GLN A 348 45.44 20.71 -39.34
C GLN A 348 45.43 21.12 -37.87
N ILE A 349 44.59 20.49 -37.04
CA ILE A 349 44.52 20.77 -35.60
C ILE A 349 45.85 20.41 -34.94
N LEU A 350 46.41 19.23 -35.25
CA LEU A 350 47.69 18.79 -34.69
C LEU A 350 48.86 19.69 -35.12
N ALA A 351 48.82 20.23 -36.34
CA ALA A 351 49.82 21.18 -36.82
C ALA A 351 49.74 22.53 -36.07
N GLN A 352 48.54 23.01 -35.77
CA GLN A 352 48.34 24.24 -34.98
C GLN A 352 48.77 24.06 -33.52
N VAL A 353 48.50 22.90 -32.93
CA VAL A 353 48.91 22.58 -31.55
C VAL A 353 50.43 22.45 -31.40
N LYS A 354 51.16 22.09 -32.45
CA LYS A 354 52.64 21.99 -32.42
C LYS A 354 53.38 23.32 -32.61
N GLN A 355 52.69 24.41 -32.96
CA GLN A 355 53.29 25.74 -33.16
C GLN A 355 52.96 26.73 -32.02
N GLY A 356 52.25 26.29 -30.97
CA GLY A 356 51.87 27.08 -29.79
C GLY A 356 52.80 26.92 -28.60
#